data_AF-A0A932Y5D2-F1
#
_entry.id   AF-A0A932Y5D2-F1
#
_cell.length_a   1.000
_cell.length_b   1.000
_cell.length_c   1.000
_cell.angle_alpha   90.00
_cell.angle_beta   90.00
_cell.angle_gamma   90.00
#
_symmetry.space_group_name_H-M   'P 1'
#
loop_
_entity.id
_entity.type
_entity.pdbx_description
1 polymer ?
#
loop_
_entity_poly.entity_id
_entity_poly.type
_entity_poly.pdbx_seq_one_letter_code
_entity_poly.pdbx_strand_id
1 'polypeptide(L)'
;MKFRILFLALISNCITPFHSDAKENLSPTEHVIKGQKQFFDLNMDAAITHFKSAQEEQYEHFDQLADGENLVQAHLYLALCYHSQQKLDLARAEIRSAYVLNPEKKLDEKKFSPAFMTFVQQTIETLKPTLKFYPLEVHSNPPFAKVWINGFPMGVTPLILQSWPQGRHVIRLALEGYASWSKLISASQPSSQKIKAQLKADDPLRWVLQKPISQNTPPPPKESLRFQAQNLPEYRASSSGWLWWPVLAAAAGGIAYGIYHHQHRKEAETTPKTSIQIQWP
;
A
#
# COMPACT_ATOMS: atom_id res chain seq x y z
N MET A 1 -12.08 7.48 79.13
CA MET A 1 -12.52 6.59 78.04
C MET A 1 -12.87 7.42 76.81
N LYS A 2 -12.10 7.29 75.72
CA LYS A 2 -12.51 7.61 74.33
C LYS A 2 -11.43 7.02 73.40
N PHE A 3 -11.73 5.87 72.80
CA PHE A 3 -10.92 5.21 71.77
C PHE A 3 -11.14 5.92 70.43
N ARG A 4 -10.07 6.22 69.70
CA ARG A 4 -10.10 6.66 68.30
C ARG A 4 -9.60 5.51 67.42
N ILE A 5 -10.44 5.12 66.46
CA ILE A 5 -10.21 4.07 65.46
C ILE A 5 -9.32 4.65 64.34
N LEU A 6 -8.22 3.98 64.03
CA LEU A 6 -7.38 4.25 62.86
C LEU A 6 -7.74 3.24 61.77
N PHE A 7 -8.24 3.70 60.63
CA PHE A 7 -8.59 2.86 59.47
C PHE A 7 -7.41 2.84 58.49
N LEU A 8 -6.88 1.65 58.21
CA LEU A 8 -6.01 1.37 57.06
C LEU A 8 -6.83 1.49 55.76
N ALA A 9 -6.29 2.17 54.75
CA ALA A 9 -6.76 2.09 53.38
C ALA A 9 -5.60 1.76 52.43
N LEU A 10 -5.85 0.75 51.61
CA LEU A 10 -4.96 0.06 50.67
C LEU A 10 -4.78 0.83 49.34
N ILE A 11 -3.59 0.66 48.77
CA ILE A 11 -3.26 0.46 47.33
C ILE A 11 -4.09 1.28 46.33
N SER A 12 -3.46 2.30 45.75
CA SER A 12 -3.72 2.69 44.36
C SER A 12 -2.40 3.11 43.72
N ASN A 13 -1.75 2.13 43.08
CA ASN A 13 -0.58 2.41 42.25
C ASN A 13 -1.13 2.92 40.92
N CYS A 14 -0.98 4.22 40.67
CA CYS A 14 -1.46 4.89 39.47
C CYS A 14 -0.88 4.22 38.22
N ILE A 15 -1.78 3.67 37.40
CA ILE A 15 -1.55 3.41 35.98
C ILE A 15 -1.21 4.76 35.35
N THR A 16 0.03 4.93 34.92
CA THR A 16 0.42 6.06 34.07
C THR A 16 -0.36 5.95 32.75
N PRO A 17 -0.94 7.04 32.22
CA PRO A 17 -1.58 6.99 30.93
C PRO A 17 -0.53 6.69 29.86
N PHE A 18 -0.82 5.66 29.05
CA PHE A 18 -0.17 5.37 27.79
C PHE A 18 -0.05 6.68 27.00
N HIS A 19 1.19 7.17 26.85
CA HIS A 19 1.49 8.33 26.03
C HIS A 19 1.07 7.95 24.62
N SER A 20 -0.01 8.54 24.10
CA SER A 20 -0.40 8.34 22.71
C SER A 20 0.76 8.81 21.86
N ASP A 21 1.45 7.87 21.22
CA ASP A 21 2.50 8.17 20.26
C ASP A 21 1.98 9.27 19.32
N ALA A 22 2.68 10.42 19.33
CA ALA A 22 2.40 11.48 18.38
C ALA A 22 2.40 10.81 17.00
N LYS A 23 1.25 10.86 16.31
CA LYS A 23 1.07 10.22 15.00
C LYS A 23 2.19 10.75 14.10
N GLU A 24 3.22 9.92 13.91
CA GLU A 24 4.42 10.32 13.19
C GLU A 24 3.97 10.77 11.80
N ASN A 25 4.21 12.05 11.46
CA ASN A 25 3.70 12.64 10.23
C ASN A 25 4.54 12.15 9.04
N LEU A 26 4.26 10.93 8.62
CA LEU A 26 4.91 10.23 7.52
C LEU A 26 4.04 10.36 6.28
N SER A 27 4.66 10.51 5.13
CA SER A 27 3.98 10.39 3.84
C SER A 27 3.52 8.96 3.58
N PRO A 28 2.59 8.72 2.63
CA PRO A 28 2.12 7.37 2.36
C PRO A 28 3.23 6.43 1.89
N THR A 29 4.19 6.95 1.12
CA THR A 29 5.35 6.19 0.66
C THR A 29 6.26 5.78 1.81
N GLU A 30 6.49 6.68 2.77
CA GLU A 30 7.28 6.36 3.97
C GLU A 30 6.58 5.33 4.84
N HIS A 31 5.25 5.41 4.96
CA HIS A 31 4.44 4.38 5.59
C HIS A 31 4.62 3.01 4.92
N VAL A 32 4.57 2.92 3.59
CA VAL A 32 4.81 1.65 2.86
C VAL A 32 6.23 1.13 3.12
N ILE A 33 7.25 1.98 3.04
CA ILE A 33 8.65 1.58 3.26
C ILE A 33 8.85 1.06 4.69
N LYS A 34 8.33 1.77 5.70
CA LYS A 34 8.39 1.32 7.10
C LYS A 34 7.60 0.02 7.32
N GLY A 35 6.42 -0.10 6.72
CA GLY A 35 5.62 -1.32 6.76
C GLY A 35 6.37 -2.53 6.21
N GLN A 36 7.04 -2.37 5.06
CA GLN A 36 7.88 -3.42 4.47
C GLN A 36 9.03 -3.80 5.39
N LYS A 37 9.72 -2.82 5.98
CA LYS A 37 10.78 -3.08 6.95
C LYS A 37 10.26 -3.92 8.13
N GLN A 38 9.16 -3.49 8.75
CA GLN A 38 8.56 -4.22 9.88
C GLN A 38 8.11 -5.64 9.49
N PHE A 39 7.62 -5.82 8.26
CA PHE A 39 7.27 -7.14 7.74
C PHE A 39 8.49 -8.07 7.66
N PHE A 40 9.62 -7.57 7.14
CA PHE A 40 10.87 -8.35 7.07
C PHE A 40 11.51 -8.58 8.44
N ASP A 41 11.29 -7.67 9.39
CA ASP A 41 11.66 -7.83 10.81
C ASP A 41 10.69 -8.77 11.57
N LEU A 42 9.74 -9.41 10.87
CA LEU A 42 8.71 -10.30 11.41
C LEU A 42 7.73 -9.64 12.40
N ASN A 43 7.70 -8.31 12.46
CA ASN A 43 6.77 -7.54 13.27
C ASN A 43 5.49 -7.25 12.50
N MET A 44 4.62 -8.26 12.41
CA MET A 44 3.42 -8.23 11.57
C MET A 44 2.42 -7.14 12.00
N ASP A 45 2.26 -6.90 13.30
CA ASP A 45 1.27 -5.93 13.80
C ASP A 45 1.70 -4.49 13.49
N ALA A 46 2.99 -4.16 13.64
CA ALA A 46 3.53 -2.87 13.22
C ALA A 46 3.48 -2.70 11.69
N ALA A 47 3.78 -3.75 10.93
CA ALA A 47 3.67 -3.73 9.47
C ALA A 47 2.24 -3.42 9.02
N ILE A 48 1.25 -4.14 9.54
CA ILE A 48 -0.18 -3.93 9.26
C ILE A 48 -0.58 -2.50 9.59
N THR A 49 -0.12 -1.96 10.72
CA THR A 49 -0.43 -0.60 11.15
C THR A 49 0.08 0.42 10.13
N HIS A 50 1.34 0.33 9.72
CA HIS A 50 1.91 1.25 8.73
C HIS A 50 1.23 1.14 7.36
N PHE A 51 0.93 -0.06 6.87
CA PHE A 51 0.25 -0.19 5.58
C PHE A 51 -1.19 0.34 5.62
N LYS A 52 -1.91 0.17 6.74
CA LYS A 52 -3.24 0.78 6.93
C LYS A 52 -3.14 2.30 6.94
N SER A 53 -2.17 2.88 7.64
CA SER A 53 -1.95 4.33 7.63
C SER A 53 -1.67 4.84 6.21
N ALA A 54 -0.85 4.13 5.41
CA ALA A 54 -0.65 4.47 4.00
C ALA A 54 -1.96 4.47 3.20
N GLN A 55 -2.79 3.42 3.37
CA GLN A 55 -4.10 3.34 2.71
C GLN A 55 -5.01 4.49 3.12
N GLU A 56 -5.14 4.75 4.43
CA GLU A 56 -6.00 5.80 4.98
C GLU A 56 -5.64 7.17 4.38
N GLU A 57 -4.36 7.52 4.39
CA GLU A 57 -3.88 8.81 3.89
C GLU A 57 -4.09 8.95 2.37
N GLN A 58 -3.84 7.88 1.60
CA GLN A 58 -4.06 7.87 0.16
C GLN A 58 -5.54 7.91 -0.23
N TYR A 59 -6.41 7.25 0.55
CA TYR A 59 -7.85 7.28 0.30
C TYR A 59 -8.50 8.59 0.74
N GLU A 60 -7.94 9.26 1.76
CA GLU A 60 -8.34 10.60 2.18
C GLU A 60 -8.09 11.63 1.06
N HIS A 61 -6.95 11.52 0.37
CA HIS A 61 -6.55 12.40 -0.75
C HIS A 61 -6.62 11.70 -2.12
N PHE A 62 -7.58 10.78 -2.29
CA PHE A 62 -7.63 9.90 -3.45
C PHE A 62 -7.78 10.65 -4.78
N ASP A 63 -8.40 11.83 -4.78
CA ASP A 63 -8.53 12.72 -5.94
C ASP A 63 -7.18 13.29 -6.43
N GLN A 64 -6.15 13.25 -5.59
CA GLN A 64 -4.79 13.73 -5.86
C GLN A 64 -3.79 12.59 -6.09
N LEU A 65 -4.25 11.34 -6.15
CA LEU A 65 -3.39 10.17 -6.33
C LEU A 65 -2.60 10.26 -7.65
N ALA A 66 -1.33 10.62 -7.54
CA ALA A 66 -0.43 10.78 -8.68
C ALA A 66 0.16 9.44 -9.14
N ASP A 67 0.46 8.56 -8.18
CA ASP A 67 1.04 7.24 -8.39
C ASP A 67 0.25 6.19 -7.59
N GLY A 68 -0.33 5.23 -8.31
CA GLY A 68 -1.12 4.14 -7.72
C GLY A 68 -0.28 2.99 -7.18
N GLU A 69 1.01 2.94 -7.50
CA GLU A 69 1.87 1.80 -7.18
C GLU A 69 1.97 1.58 -5.67
N ASN A 70 2.15 2.66 -4.90
CA ASN A 70 2.23 2.59 -3.44
C ASN A 70 0.94 2.08 -2.81
N LEU A 71 -0.22 2.50 -3.33
CA LEU A 71 -1.51 2.07 -2.81
C LEU A 71 -1.75 0.58 -3.09
N VAL A 72 -1.44 0.14 -4.31
CA VAL A 72 -1.50 -1.28 -4.68
C VAL A 72 -0.51 -2.10 -3.84
N GLN A 73 0.70 -1.61 -3.60
CA GLN A 73 1.66 -2.29 -2.74
C GLN A 73 1.14 -2.39 -1.29
N ALA A 74 0.57 -1.33 -0.73
CA ALA A 74 -0.02 -1.36 0.61
C ALA A 74 -1.09 -2.46 0.73
N HIS A 75 -2.01 -2.56 -0.25
CA HIS A 75 -2.99 -3.64 -0.32
C HIS A 75 -2.34 -5.04 -0.40
N LEU A 76 -1.35 -5.24 -1.30
CA LEU A 76 -0.72 -6.55 -1.48
C LEU A 76 0.09 -6.99 -0.26
N TYR A 77 0.80 -6.08 0.40
CA TYR A 77 1.54 -6.42 1.62
C TYR A 77 0.60 -6.64 2.82
N LEU A 78 -0.51 -5.91 2.94
CA LEU A 78 -1.55 -6.24 3.93
C LEU A 78 -2.16 -7.61 3.67
N ALA A 79 -2.47 -7.92 2.41
CA ALA A 79 -2.94 -9.24 2.03
C ALA A 79 -1.94 -10.33 2.44
N LEU A 80 -0.65 -10.10 2.23
CA LEU A 80 0.42 -11.02 2.63
C LEU A 80 0.49 -11.19 4.16
N CYS A 81 0.40 -10.09 4.93
CA CYS A 81 0.37 -10.12 6.39
C CYS A 81 -0.86 -10.90 6.91
N TYR A 82 -2.04 -10.68 6.32
CA TYR A 82 -3.23 -11.42 6.71
C TYR A 82 -3.18 -12.89 6.29
N HIS A 83 -2.62 -13.17 5.13
CA HIS A 83 -2.40 -14.54 4.66
C HIS A 83 -1.45 -15.30 5.60
N SER A 84 -0.35 -14.70 6.06
CA SER A 84 0.56 -15.33 7.03
C SER A 84 -0.11 -15.57 8.40
N GLN A 85 -1.06 -14.72 8.79
CA GLN A 85 -1.86 -14.86 10.01
C GLN A 85 -3.09 -15.77 9.85
N GLN A 86 -3.24 -16.47 8.72
CA GLN A 86 -4.42 -17.31 8.40
C GLN A 86 -5.77 -16.57 8.35
N LYS A 87 -5.75 -15.23 8.28
CA LYS A 87 -6.93 -14.37 8.14
C LYS A 87 -7.31 -14.23 6.66
N LEU A 88 -7.66 -15.35 6.04
CA LEU A 88 -7.80 -15.45 4.58
C LEU A 88 -8.87 -14.52 4.01
N ASP A 89 -9.97 -14.28 4.72
CA ASP A 89 -11.04 -13.40 4.23
C ASP A 89 -10.58 -11.94 4.12
N LEU A 90 -9.82 -11.45 5.11
CA LEU A 90 -9.19 -10.14 5.05
C LEU A 90 -8.16 -10.09 3.90
N ALA A 91 -7.35 -11.13 3.74
CA ALA A 91 -6.37 -11.20 2.67
C ALA A 91 -7.04 -11.13 1.28
N ARG A 92 -8.14 -11.87 1.06
CA ARG A 92 -8.89 -11.82 -0.21
C ARG A 92 -9.52 -10.44 -0.46
N ALA A 93 -9.99 -9.77 0.59
CA ALA A 93 -10.53 -8.42 0.48
C ALA A 93 -9.47 -7.41 0.01
N GLU A 94 -8.27 -7.48 0.58
CA GLU A 94 -7.14 -6.64 0.16
C GLU A 94 -6.69 -6.93 -1.28
N ILE A 95 -6.65 -8.21 -1.68
CA ILE A 95 -6.36 -8.62 -3.07
C ILE A 95 -7.42 -8.07 -4.03
N ARG A 96 -8.70 -8.13 -3.66
CA ARG A 96 -9.79 -7.55 -4.46
C ARG A 96 -9.57 -6.06 -4.68
N SER A 97 -9.22 -5.31 -3.64
CA SER A 97 -8.94 -3.87 -3.74
C SER A 97 -7.74 -3.59 -4.64
N ALA A 98 -6.64 -4.33 -4.49
CA ALA A 98 -5.47 -4.22 -5.38
C ALA A 98 -5.84 -4.49 -6.85
N TYR A 99 -6.64 -5.54 -7.12
CA TYR A 99 -7.09 -5.89 -8.45
C TYR A 99 -8.01 -4.82 -9.06
N VAL A 100 -8.93 -4.24 -8.27
CA VAL A 100 -9.82 -3.16 -8.73
C VAL A 100 -9.04 -1.88 -9.05
N LEU A 101 -7.96 -1.58 -8.31
CA LEU A 101 -7.11 -0.43 -8.59
C LEU A 101 -6.34 -0.57 -9.90
N ASN A 102 -5.82 -1.76 -10.20
CA ASN A 102 -5.09 -2.03 -11.44
C ASN A 102 -5.25 -3.51 -11.90
N PRO A 103 -6.29 -3.80 -12.71
CA PRO A 103 -6.57 -5.16 -13.18
C PRO A 103 -5.52 -5.72 -14.14
N GLU A 104 -4.78 -4.85 -14.84
CA GLU A 104 -3.79 -5.25 -15.85
C GLU A 104 -2.42 -5.57 -15.25
N LYS A 105 -2.22 -5.26 -13.96
CA LYS A 105 -0.95 -5.46 -13.29
C LYS A 105 -0.63 -6.94 -13.15
N LYS A 106 0.45 -7.36 -13.80
CA LYS A 106 1.11 -8.64 -13.50
C LYS A 106 1.92 -8.47 -12.23
N LEU A 107 1.68 -9.35 -11.26
CA LEU A 107 2.47 -9.39 -10.04
C LEU A 107 3.88 -9.91 -10.36
N ASP A 108 4.88 -9.28 -9.74
CA ASP A 108 6.27 -9.66 -9.90
C ASP A 108 6.55 -10.92 -9.08
N GLU A 109 6.80 -12.03 -9.77
CA GLU A 109 7.11 -13.33 -9.18
C GLU A 109 8.34 -13.30 -8.27
N LYS A 110 9.24 -12.32 -8.45
CA LYS A 110 10.44 -12.18 -7.62
C LYS A 110 10.15 -11.50 -6.28
N LYS A 111 9.05 -10.74 -6.17
CA LYS A 111 8.71 -9.97 -4.95
C LYS A 111 7.92 -10.79 -3.94
N PHE A 112 7.21 -11.83 -4.38
CA PHE A 112 6.26 -12.57 -3.55
C PHE A 112 6.51 -14.07 -3.59
N SER A 113 6.19 -14.78 -2.50
CA SER A 113 6.39 -16.23 -2.44
C SER A 113 5.44 -16.98 -3.39
N PRO A 114 5.85 -18.14 -3.95
CA PRO A 114 4.99 -18.93 -4.84
C PRO A 114 3.64 -19.31 -4.22
N ALA A 115 3.61 -19.60 -2.90
CA ALA A 115 2.39 -19.93 -2.18
C ALA A 115 1.41 -18.75 -2.16
N PHE A 116 1.89 -17.54 -1.83
CA PHE A 116 1.07 -16.34 -1.85
C PHE A 116 0.61 -15.99 -3.26
N MET A 117 1.49 -16.13 -4.26
CA MET A 117 1.13 -15.89 -5.66
C MET A 117 0.02 -16.82 -6.15
N THR A 118 0.07 -18.10 -5.76
CA THR A 118 -0.99 -19.08 -6.04
C THR A 118 -2.30 -18.65 -5.38
N PHE A 119 -2.25 -18.22 -4.13
CA PHE A 119 -3.42 -17.72 -3.40
C PHE A 119 -4.02 -16.48 -4.07
N VAL A 120 -3.19 -15.52 -4.51
CA VAL A 120 -3.65 -14.33 -5.24
C VAL A 120 -4.30 -14.71 -6.55
N GLN A 121 -3.68 -15.61 -7.32
CA GLN A 121 -4.24 -16.05 -8.60
C GLN A 121 -5.59 -16.76 -8.42
N GLN A 122 -5.70 -17.70 -7.47
CA GLN A 122 -6.97 -18.35 -7.13
C GLN A 122 -8.03 -17.33 -6.70
N THR A 123 -7.63 -16.35 -5.88
CA THR A 123 -8.52 -15.27 -5.44
C THR A 123 -9.02 -14.47 -6.63
N ILE A 124 -8.15 -14.05 -7.54
CA ILE A 124 -8.53 -13.30 -8.74
C ILE A 124 -9.47 -14.11 -9.64
N GLU A 125 -9.21 -15.40 -9.87
CA GLU A 125 -10.08 -16.25 -10.69
C GLU A 125 -11.48 -16.41 -10.10
N THR A 126 -11.59 -16.50 -8.76
CA THR A 126 -12.91 -16.53 -8.09
C THR A 126 -13.60 -15.17 -8.08
N LEU A 127 -12.84 -14.07 -8.08
CA LEU A 127 -13.36 -12.71 -8.12
C LEU A 127 -13.91 -12.32 -9.48
N LYS A 128 -13.24 -12.68 -10.60
CA LYS A 128 -13.62 -12.30 -11.97
C LYS A 128 -15.12 -12.43 -12.27
N PRO A 129 -15.79 -13.58 -12.02
CA PRO A 129 -17.23 -13.71 -12.33
C PRO A 129 -18.13 -12.88 -11.40
N THR A 130 -17.65 -12.46 -10.23
CA THR A 130 -18.40 -11.64 -9.27
C THR A 130 -18.25 -10.14 -9.53
N LEU A 131 -17.20 -9.75 -10.25
CA LEU A 131 -16.93 -8.36 -10.58
C LEU A 131 -17.78 -7.94 -11.77
N LYS A 132 -18.46 -6.82 -11.61
CA LYS A 132 -19.13 -6.15 -12.73
C LYS A 132 -18.12 -5.22 -13.38
N PHE A 133 -18.24 -5.09 -14.70
CA PHE A 133 -17.42 -4.19 -15.48
C PHE A 133 -18.31 -3.30 -16.34
N TYR A 134 -17.89 -2.07 -16.53
CA TYR A 134 -18.64 -1.06 -17.26
C TYR A 134 -17.74 -0.32 -18.26
N PRO A 135 -18.27 0.09 -19.42
CA PRO A 135 -17.52 0.88 -20.38
C PRO A 135 -17.27 2.29 -19.85
N LEU A 136 -16.06 2.81 -20.09
CA LEU A 136 -15.60 4.13 -19.65
C LEU A 136 -15.02 4.89 -20.85
N GLU A 137 -15.52 6.10 -21.07
CA GLU A 137 -15.12 6.96 -22.18
C GLU A 137 -14.65 8.31 -21.64
N VAL A 138 -13.39 8.67 -21.90
CA VAL A 138 -12.74 9.88 -21.39
C VAL A 138 -12.34 10.81 -22.53
N HIS A 139 -12.89 12.01 -22.52
CA HIS A 139 -12.61 13.08 -23.47
C HIS A 139 -12.06 14.31 -22.74
N SER A 140 -11.25 15.09 -23.45
CA SER A 140 -10.83 16.41 -22.98
C SER A 140 -10.95 17.46 -24.07
N ASN A 141 -11.06 18.70 -23.63
CA ASN A 141 -10.89 19.89 -24.44
C ASN A 141 -9.85 20.81 -23.78
N PRO A 142 -8.73 21.11 -24.45
CA PRO A 142 -8.24 20.54 -25.73
C PRO A 142 -8.02 19.01 -25.70
N PRO A 143 -7.98 18.34 -26.87
CA PRO A 143 -7.71 16.90 -26.99
C PRO A 143 -6.23 16.54 -26.69
N PHE A 144 -5.89 15.25 -26.77
CA PHE A 144 -4.55 14.69 -26.54
C PHE A 144 -3.99 14.85 -25.12
N ALA A 145 -4.86 15.10 -24.12
CA ALA A 145 -4.44 15.06 -22.73
C ALA A 145 -4.06 13.63 -22.31
N LYS A 146 -2.95 13.49 -21.59
CA LYS A 146 -2.54 12.21 -20.99
C LYS A 146 -3.53 11.83 -19.90
N VAL A 147 -3.91 10.57 -19.83
CA VAL A 147 -4.91 10.03 -18.91
C VAL A 147 -4.25 9.04 -17.95
N TRP A 148 -4.53 9.21 -16.65
CA TRP A 148 -4.23 8.26 -15.60
C TRP A 148 -5.51 7.82 -14.91
N ILE A 149 -5.62 6.53 -14.58
CA ILE A 149 -6.70 5.99 -13.76
C ILE A 149 -6.06 5.33 -12.53
N ASN A 150 -6.51 5.72 -11.34
CA ASN A 150 -5.94 5.30 -10.05
C ASN A 150 -4.41 5.49 -9.97
N GLY A 151 -3.88 6.54 -10.61
CA GLY A 151 -2.44 6.82 -10.69
C GLY A 151 -1.67 5.99 -11.72
N PHE A 152 -2.32 5.08 -12.46
CA PHE A 152 -1.67 4.31 -13.54
C PHE A 152 -1.91 4.95 -14.91
N PRO A 153 -0.88 5.02 -15.79
CA PRO A 153 -1.02 5.62 -17.12
C PRO A 153 -1.88 4.74 -18.03
N MET A 154 -2.91 5.34 -18.66
CA MET A 154 -3.85 4.63 -19.55
C MET A 154 -3.81 5.09 -21.00
N GLY A 155 -3.03 6.12 -21.32
CA GLY A 155 -2.88 6.66 -22.67
C GLY A 155 -3.25 8.13 -22.77
N VAL A 156 -3.94 8.52 -23.84
CA VAL A 156 -4.34 9.91 -24.14
C VAL A 156 -5.80 9.99 -24.55
N THR A 157 -6.44 11.16 -24.38
CA THR A 157 -7.81 11.41 -24.84
C THR A 157 -7.90 11.59 -26.36
N PRO A 158 -8.97 11.13 -27.02
CA PRO A 158 -10.08 10.36 -26.45
C PRO A 158 -9.66 8.93 -26.09
N LEU A 159 -9.98 8.50 -24.86
CA LEU A 159 -9.69 7.17 -24.34
C LEU A 159 -11.01 6.39 -24.19
N ILE A 160 -11.10 5.21 -24.79
CA ILE A 160 -12.28 4.34 -24.72
C ILE A 160 -11.85 3.00 -24.14
N LEU A 161 -12.33 2.68 -22.94
CA LEU A 161 -12.16 1.40 -22.28
C LEU A 161 -13.46 0.62 -22.36
N GLN A 162 -13.44 -0.53 -23.02
CA GLN A 162 -14.64 -1.35 -23.23
C GLN A 162 -15.17 -1.96 -21.91
N SER A 163 -14.27 -2.20 -20.96
CA SER A 163 -14.56 -2.90 -19.72
C SER A 163 -13.63 -2.39 -18.62
N TRP A 164 -14.18 -1.73 -17.60
CA TRP A 164 -13.45 -1.27 -16.43
C TRP A 164 -14.18 -1.72 -15.14
N PRO A 165 -13.46 -2.17 -14.08
CA PRO A 165 -14.10 -2.67 -12.88
C PRO A 165 -15.12 -1.70 -12.28
N GLN A 166 -16.18 -2.25 -11.69
CA GLN A 166 -17.05 -1.48 -10.81
C GLN A 166 -16.26 -1.02 -9.58
N GLY A 167 -16.45 0.25 -9.20
CA GLY A 167 -15.81 0.80 -8.00
C GLY A 167 -15.58 2.30 -8.08
N ARG A 168 -14.95 2.83 -7.02
CA ARG A 168 -14.46 4.21 -6.98
C ARG A 168 -13.11 4.26 -7.69
N HIS A 169 -12.99 5.19 -8.64
CA HIS A 169 -11.75 5.42 -9.37
C HIS A 169 -11.46 6.91 -9.46
N VAL A 170 -10.20 7.27 -9.36
CA VAL A 170 -9.74 8.63 -9.66
C VAL A 170 -9.21 8.66 -11.08
N ILE A 171 -9.65 9.67 -11.84
CA ILE A 171 -9.17 9.90 -13.19
C ILE A 171 -8.45 11.23 -13.19
N ARG A 172 -7.21 11.25 -13.65
CA ARG A 172 -6.37 12.44 -13.77
C ARG A 172 -6.01 12.67 -15.22
N LEU A 173 -6.13 13.91 -15.66
CA LEU A 173 -5.75 14.37 -16.98
C LEU A 173 -4.67 15.44 -16.85
N ALA A 174 -3.66 15.37 -17.70
CA ALA A 174 -2.64 16.40 -17.79
C ALA A 174 -2.29 16.65 -19.26
N LEU A 175 -2.19 17.94 -19.61
CA LEU A 175 -1.72 18.41 -20.89
C LEU A 175 -0.72 19.55 -20.65
N GLU A 176 0.35 19.59 -21.43
CA GLU A 176 1.37 20.63 -21.30
C GLU A 176 0.77 22.03 -21.53
N GLY A 177 1.10 22.98 -20.64
CA GLY A 177 0.51 24.32 -20.66
C GLY A 177 -0.91 24.42 -20.07
N TYR A 178 -1.44 23.35 -19.49
CA TYR A 178 -2.75 23.32 -18.84
C TYR A 178 -2.66 22.83 -17.40
N ALA A 179 -3.51 23.36 -16.53
CA ALA A 179 -3.65 22.88 -15.17
C ALA A 179 -4.14 21.42 -15.16
N SER A 180 -3.56 20.60 -14.27
CA SER A 180 -4.01 19.21 -14.09
C SER A 180 -5.46 19.15 -13.67
N TRP A 181 -6.21 18.25 -14.26
CA TRP A 181 -7.60 18.00 -13.92
C TRP A 181 -7.72 16.62 -13.26
N SER A 182 -8.49 16.53 -12.18
CA SER A 182 -8.83 15.24 -11.58
C SER A 182 -10.31 15.15 -11.26
N LYS A 183 -10.83 13.92 -11.27
CA LYS A 183 -12.20 13.64 -10.87
C LYS A 183 -12.31 12.25 -10.29
N LEU A 184 -12.95 12.17 -9.12
CA LEU A 184 -13.42 10.92 -8.57
C LEU A 184 -14.69 10.48 -9.31
N ILE A 185 -14.70 9.24 -9.76
CA ILE A 185 -15.86 8.60 -10.36
C ILE A 185 -16.24 7.33 -9.59
N SER A 186 -17.51 6.96 -9.70
CA SER A 186 -18.01 5.66 -9.25
C SER A 186 -18.58 4.92 -10.46
N ALA A 187 -17.87 3.91 -10.95
CA ALA A 187 -18.34 3.05 -12.02
C ALA A 187 -19.38 2.09 -11.44
N SER A 188 -20.68 2.43 -11.51
CA SER A 188 -21.74 1.65 -10.85
C SER A 188 -22.90 1.25 -11.76
N GLN A 189 -22.92 1.69 -13.02
CA GLN A 189 -24.01 1.44 -13.96
C GLN A 189 -23.49 1.06 -15.35
N PRO A 190 -24.23 0.26 -16.12
CA PRO A 190 -23.85 -0.19 -17.46
C PRO A 190 -23.96 0.89 -18.54
N SER A 191 -24.63 2.01 -18.26
CA SER A 191 -24.59 3.17 -19.14
C SER A 191 -23.15 3.66 -19.23
N SER A 192 -22.59 3.66 -20.45
CA SER A 192 -21.23 4.11 -20.72
C SER A 192 -20.95 5.42 -20.00
N GLN A 193 -19.99 5.39 -19.07
CA GLN A 193 -19.68 6.55 -18.28
C GLN A 193 -18.82 7.49 -19.12
N LYS A 194 -19.46 8.55 -19.64
CA LYS A 194 -18.78 9.55 -20.46
C LYS A 194 -18.28 10.69 -19.60
N ILE A 195 -16.97 10.89 -19.63
CA ILE A 195 -16.28 11.97 -18.92
C ILE A 195 -15.81 12.98 -19.95
N LYS A 196 -16.21 14.23 -19.77
CA LYS A 196 -15.75 15.36 -20.57
C LYS A 196 -15.01 16.32 -19.65
N ALA A 197 -13.69 16.36 -19.76
CA ALA A 197 -12.85 17.31 -19.04
C ALA A 197 -12.68 18.60 -19.84
N GLN A 198 -12.77 19.73 -19.16
CA GLN A 198 -12.41 21.04 -19.73
C GLN A 198 -11.13 21.47 -19.02
N LEU A 199 -10.02 21.49 -19.75
CA LEU A 199 -8.73 21.88 -19.19
C LEU A 199 -8.58 23.40 -19.29
N LYS A 200 -8.12 23.99 -18.20
CA LYS A 200 -7.83 25.43 -18.15
C LYS A 200 -6.34 25.61 -18.45
N ALA A 201 -6.01 26.52 -19.37
CA ALA A 201 -4.63 26.89 -19.60
C ALA A 201 -4.01 27.33 -18.26
N ASP A 202 -2.84 26.78 -17.95
CA ASP A 202 -2.09 27.22 -16.78
C ASP A 202 -1.50 28.61 -17.10
N ASP A 203 -1.30 29.43 -16.08
CA ASP A 203 -0.72 30.75 -16.28
C ASP A 203 0.74 30.60 -16.76
N PRO A 204 1.08 31.03 -18.00
CA PRO A 204 2.42 30.88 -18.55
C PRO A 204 3.50 31.62 -17.75
N LEU A 205 3.13 32.53 -16.84
CA LEU A 205 4.04 33.23 -15.94
C LEU A 205 4.16 32.59 -14.57
N ARG A 206 3.38 31.56 -14.23
CA ARG A 206 3.41 30.91 -12.93
C ARG A 206 4.80 30.36 -12.58
N TRP A 207 5.49 29.74 -13.54
CA TRP A 207 6.85 29.24 -13.34
C TRP A 207 7.90 30.36 -13.20
N VAL A 208 7.63 31.57 -13.70
CA VAL A 208 8.48 32.76 -13.56
C VAL A 208 8.31 33.38 -12.17
N LEU A 209 7.06 33.46 -11.68
CA LEU A 209 6.72 34.06 -10.39
C LEU A 209 7.04 33.13 -9.20
N GLN A 210 7.08 31.82 -9.39
CA GLN A 210 7.35 30.83 -8.33
C GLN A 210 8.84 30.52 -8.13
N LYS A 211 9.74 30.99 -9.00
CA LYS A 211 11.18 30.88 -8.72
C LYS A 211 11.46 31.66 -7.44
N PRO A 212 12.06 31.07 -6.39
CA PRO A 212 12.55 31.88 -5.29
C PRO A 212 13.51 32.90 -5.92
N ILE A 213 13.19 34.19 -5.77
CA ILE A 213 14.09 35.27 -6.13
C ILE A 213 15.33 35.00 -5.27
N SER A 214 16.32 34.32 -5.83
CA SER A 214 17.67 34.31 -5.26
C SER A 214 18.03 35.77 -5.22
N GLN A 215 17.93 36.37 -4.03
CA GLN A 215 18.45 37.70 -3.79
C GLN A 215 19.87 37.67 -4.33
N ASN A 216 20.12 38.47 -5.37
CA ASN A 216 21.42 38.64 -5.99
C ASN A 216 22.39 39.18 -4.94
N THR A 217 22.89 38.30 -4.10
CA THR A 217 24.06 38.54 -3.28
C THR A 217 25.21 38.07 -4.16
N PRO A 218 26.15 38.95 -4.55
CA PRO A 218 27.29 38.53 -5.33
C PRO A 218 27.99 37.38 -4.60
N PRO A 219 28.44 36.32 -5.32
CA PRO A 219 29.12 35.21 -4.68
C PRO A 219 30.30 35.75 -3.88
N PRO A 220 30.50 35.33 -2.61
CA PRO A 220 31.67 35.74 -1.86
C PRO A 220 32.92 35.38 -2.67
N PRO A 221 33.97 36.22 -2.62
CA PRO A 221 35.22 35.95 -3.34
C PRO A 221 35.67 34.53 -3.03
N LYS A 222 36.11 33.79 -4.06
CA LYS A 222 36.61 32.42 -3.89
C LYS A 222 37.83 32.44 -2.97
N GLU A 223 37.60 32.29 -1.68
CA GLU A 223 38.64 31.96 -0.73
C GLU A 223 39.09 30.54 -1.09
N SER A 224 40.35 30.43 -1.49
CA SER A 224 40.95 29.14 -1.83
C SER A 224 40.95 28.26 -0.58
N LEU A 225 39.94 27.42 -0.45
CA LEU A 225 39.88 26.39 0.58
C LEU A 225 41.04 25.44 0.34
N ARG A 226 42.12 25.63 1.10
CA ARG A 226 43.13 24.60 1.33
C ARG A 226 42.40 23.43 1.98
N PHE A 227 42.25 22.34 1.23
CA PHE A 227 41.74 21.09 1.78
C PHE A 227 42.70 20.60 2.88
N GLN A 228 42.36 20.85 4.14
CA GLN A 228 42.83 19.99 5.21
C GLN A 228 41.98 18.72 5.15
N ALA A 229 42.56 17.70 4.49
CA ALA A 229 42.04 16.34 4.51
C ALA A 229 42.16 15.79 5.94
N GLN A 230 41.11 15.97 6.75
CA GLN A 230 40.95 15.25 8.00
C GLN A 230 39.53 14.68 8.07
N ASN A 231 39.46 13.37 7.84
CA ASN A 231 38.45 12.42 8.30
C ASN A 231 36.98 12.74 7.97
N LEU A 232 36.62 12.54 6.70
CA LEU A 232 35.26 12.15 6.33
C LEU A 232 35.15 10.63 6.45
N PRO A 233 34.13 10.06 7.13
CA PRO A 233 33.90 8.63 7.07
C PRO A 233 33.63 8.26 5.60
N GLU A 234 34.38 7.29 5.09
CA GLU A 234 34.13 6.67 3.79
C GLU A 234 32.70 6.14 3.77
N TYR A 235 31.76 6.89 3.18
CA TYR A 235 30.50 6.30 2.75
C TYR A 235 30.81 5.44 1.54
N ARG A 236 31.26 4.20 1.78
CA ARG A 236 31.22 3.16 0.76
C ARG A 236 29.76 3.01 0.36
N ALA A 237 29.44 3.50 -0.82
CA ALA A 237 28.33 2.97 -1.59
C ALA A 237 28.60 1.47 -1.78
N SER A 238 28.17 0.67 -0.82
CA SER A 238 28.02 -0.76 -0.97
C SER A 238 26.93 -0.96 -2.01
N SER A 239 27.36 -1.14 -3.25
CA SER A 239 26.57 -1.71 -4.35
C SER A 239 26.31 -3.21 -4.12
N SER A 240 26.10 -3.63 -2.87
CA SER A 240 25.90 -5.03 -2.46
C SER A 240 24.73 -5.17 -1.48
N GLY A 241 23.64 -4.42 -1.72
CA GLY A 241 22.34 -4.64 -1.07
C GLY A 241 21.47 -5.68 -1.79
N TRP A 242 21.97 -6.30 -2.86
CA TRP A 242 21.22 -7.19 -3.75
C TRP A 242 21.93 -8.54 -3.80
N LEU A 243 21.81 -9.40 -2.78
CA LEU A 243 22.21 -10.83 -2.85
C LEU A 243 21.93 -11.64 -1.56
N TRP A 244 20.78 -11.49 -0.89
CA TRP A 244 20.41 -12.40 0.24
C TRP A 244 18.99 -12.95 0.21
N TRP A 245 18.31 -12.89 -0.93
CA TRP A 245 17.02 -13.58 -1.10
C TRP A 245 17.08 -15.12 -0.90
N PRO A 246 18.20 -15.86 -1.15
CA PRO A 246 18.15 -17.32 -0.97
C PRO A 246 18.27 -17.80 0.48
N VAL A 247 18.75 -17.00 1.43
CA VAL A 247 19.09 -17.49 2.79
C VAL A 247 17.99 -17.21 3.83
N LEU A 248 17.12 -16.22 3.60
CA LEU A 248 15.99 -15.93 4.50
C LEU A 248 14.62 -16.41 3.96
N ALA A 249 14.54 -16.86 2.70
CA ALA A 249 13.33 -17.46 2.13
C ALA A 249 12.95 -18.82 2.77
N ALA A 250 13.84 -19.43 3.55
CA ALA A 250 13.51 -20.58 4.38
C ALA A 250 12.76 -20.21 5.69
N ALA A 251 12.76 -18.95 6.12
CA ALA A 251 12.27 -18.56 7.45
C ALA A 251 10.95 -17.74 7.46
N ALA A 252 10.56 -17.08 6.36
CA ALA A 252 9.42 -16.14 6.39
C ALA A 252 8.18 -16.55 5.54
N GLY A 253 8.12 -17.77 5.00
CA GLY A 253 6.93 -18.16 4.21
C GLY A 253 6.73 -19.63 3.86
N GLY A 254 7.50 -20.55 4.46
CA GLY A 254 7.43 -21.98 4.12
C GLY A 254 7.58 -22.97 5.28
N ILE A 255 8.09 -22.58 6.46
CA ILE A 255 8.30 -23.51 7.59
C ILE A 255 7.36 -23.23 8.78
N ALA A 256 6.62 -22.11 8.79
CA ALA A 256 5.66 -21.83 9.86
C ALA A 256 4.42 -22.75 9.85
N TYR A 257 4.11 -23.43 8.75
CA TYR A 257 2.98 -24.37 8.70
C TYR A 257 3.33 -25.76 9.28
N GLY A 258 4.62 -26.13 9.30
CA GLY A 258 5.06 -27.46 9.78
C GLY A 258 5.17 -27.58 11.30
N ILE A 259 5.33 -26.48 12.04
CA ILE A 259 5.57 -26.50 13.49
C ILE A 259 4.30 -26.18 14.29
N TYR A 260 3.35 -25.42 13.73
CA TYR A 260 2.08 -25.13 14.41
C TYR A 260 1.12 -26.35 14.46
N HIS A 261 1.12 -27.22 13.44
CA HIS A 261 0.27 -28.41 13.41
C HIS A 261 0.84 -29.65 14.13
N HIS A 262 2.12 -29.64 14.55
CA HIS A 262 2.69 -30.78 15.28
C HIS A 262 2.40 -30.74 16.79
N GLN A 263 2.13 -29.56 17.36
CA GLN A 263 1.88 -29.40 18.79
C GLN A 263 0.42 -29.67 19.21
N HIS A 264 -0.56 -29.56 18.30
CA HIS A 264 -1.97 -29.86 18.60
C HIS A 264 -2.46 -31.25 18.17
N ARG A 265 -1.60 -32.10 17.57
CA ARG A 265 -1.97 -33.47 17.17
C ARG A 265 -1.82 -34.49 18.31
N LYS A 266 -1.12 -34.16 19.40
CA LYS A 266 -0.93 -35.08 20.53
C LYS A 266 -2.11 -35.16 21.50
N GLU A 267 -3.15 -34.35 21.32
CA GLU A 267 -4.34 -34.35 22.18
C GLU A 267 -5.59 -34.95 21.50
N ALA A 268 -5.50 -35.37 20.23
CA ALA A 268 -6.64 -35.93 19.48
C ALA A 268 -6.50 -37.43 19.14
N GLU A 269 -5.36 -38.07 19.45
CA GLU A 269 -5.11 -39.49 19.17
C GLU A 269 -5.31 -40.38 20.42
N THR A 270 -6.47 -40.27 21.08
CA THR A 270 -6.98 -41.32 21.99
C THR A 270 -8.48 -41.55 21.80
N THR A 271 -8.90 -41.91 20.58
CA THR A 271 -10.18 -42.63 20.38
C THR A 271 -10.02 -43.69 19.29
N PRO A 272 -10.52 -44.93 19.50
CA PRO A 272 -10.31 -46.03 18.57
C PRO A 272 -11.14 -45.86 17.28
N LYS A 273 -10.50 -46.09 16.14
CA LYS A 273 -11.10 -46.07 14.79
C LYS A 273 -12.09 -47.23 14.62
N THR A 274 -13.37 -46.92 14.47
CA THR A 274 -14.36 -47.83 13.86
C THR A 274 -14.38 -47.57 12.36
N SER A 275 -13.91 -48.55 11.58
CA SER A 275 -13.94 -48.53 10.12
C SER A 275 -15.34 -48.88 9.60
N ILE A 276 -15.95 -47.98 8.82
CA ILE A 276 -17.14 -48.28 8.01
C ILE A 276 -16.76 -48.11 6.55
N GLN A 277 -16.80 -49.20 5.79
CA GLN A 277 -16.74 -49.19 4.32
C GLN A 277 -18.10 -48.82 3.75
N ILE A 278 -18.13 -47.99 2.71
CA ILE A 278 -19.34 -47.71 1.94
C ILE A 278 -19.04 -48.02 0.47
N GLN A 279 -19.73 -49.04 -0.06
CA GLN A 279 -19.89 -49.31 -1.50
C GLN A 279 -20.94 -48.35 -2.08
N TRP A 280 -20.72 -47.91 -3.31
CA TRP A 280 -21.72 -47.17 -4.11
C TRP A 280 -22.41 -48.12 -5.11
N PRO A 281 -23.67 -47.84 -5.50
CA PRO A 281 -24.47 -48.67 -6.41
C PRO A 281 -23.97 -48.63 -7.85
#